data_AF-A0A2W5D5J4-F1
#
_entry.id   AF-A0A2W5D5J4-F1
#
_cell.length_a   1.000
_cell.length_b   1.000
_cell.length_c   1.000
_cell.angle_alpha   90.00
_cell.angle_beta   90.00
_cell.angle_gamma   90.00
#
_symmetry.space_group_name_H-M   'P 1'
#
loop_
_entity.id
_entity.type
_entity.pdbx_description
1 polymer ?
#
loop_
_entity_poly.entity_id
_entity_poly.type
_entity_poly.pdbx_seq_one_letter_code
_entity_poly.pdbx_strand_id
1 'polypeptide(L)' 'LTIGVIGGGAAGNLIDRIFREPGGMHGHVVDFFSFWNFAIFNVADIAITVGVVLYLAIVFIVEPRAERKAQE' A
#
# COMPACT_ATOMS: atom_id res chain seq x y z
N LEU A 1 5.25 2.87 -11.04
CA LEU A 1 5.85 2.44 -9.74
C LEU A 1 4.80 2.41 -8.63
N THR A 2 4.13 3.53 -8.32
CA THR A 2 3.13 3.63 -7.23
C THR A 2 2.04 2.56 -7.29
N ILE A 3 1.39 2.39 -8.44
CA ILE A 3 0.35 1.37 -8.65
C ILE A 3 0.90 -0.05 -8.45
N GLY A 4 2.14 -0.31 -8.87
CA GLY A 4 2.78 -1.61 -8.69
C GLY A 4 3.08 -1.92 -7.21
N VAL A 5 3.51 -0.91 -6.44
CA VAL A 5 3.75 -1.05 -4.99
C VAL A 5 2.43 -1.30 -4.25
N ILE A 6 1.37 -0.54 -4.56
CA ILE A 6 0.04 -0.73 -3.97
C ILE A 6 -0.52 -2.11 -4.35
N GLY A 7 -0.47 -2.46 -5.63
CA GLY A 7 -0.95 -3.74 -6.15
C GLY A 7 -0.18 -4.92 -5.55
N GLY A 8 1.13 -4.80 -5.37
CA GLY A 8 1.95 -5.82 -4.71
C GLY A 8 1.55 -6.05 -3.25
N GLY A 9 1.32 -4.99 -2.47
CA GLY A 9 0.81 -5.11 -1.11
C GLY A 9 -0.59 -5.72 -1.06
N ALA A 10 -1.50 -5.25 -1.92
CA ALA A 10 -2.85 -5.82 -2.02
C ALA A 10 -2.83 -7.31 -2.42
N ALA A 11 -1.97 -7.70 -3.37
CA ALA A 11 -1.78 -9.08 -3.76
C ALA A 11 -1.22 -9.93 -2.62
N GLY A 12 -0.29 -9.42 -1.81
CA GLY A 12 0.24 -10.11 -0.63
C GLY A 12 -0.85 -10.44 0.39
N ASN A 13 -1.65 -9.45 0.79
CA ASN A 13 -2.77 -9.66 1.70
C ASN A 13 -3.87 -10.56 1.08
N LEU A 14 -4.06 -10.51 -0.23
CA LEU A 14 -4.99 -11.40 -0.94
C LEU A 14 -4.51 -12.86 -0.95
N ILE A 15 -3.22 -13.10 -1.20
CA ILE A 15 -2.60 -14.43 -1.16
C ILE A 15 -2.80 -15.04 0.23
N ASP A 16 -2.55 -14.27 1.29
CA ASP A 16 -2.81 -14.71 2.66
C ASP A 16 -4.27 -15.18 2.84
N ARG A 17 -5.24 -14.38 2.36
CA ARG A 17 -6.66 -14.71 2.45
C ARG A 17 -7.08 -15.93 1.63
N ILE A 18 -6.40 -16.20 0.52
CA ILE A 18 -6.71 -17.35 -0.35
C ILE A 18 -6.15 -18.64 0.24
N PHE A 19 -4.89 -18.62 0.67
CA PHE A 19 -4.12 -19.84 0.93
C PHE A 19 -3.91 -20.18 2.40
N ARG A 20 -4.06 -19.23 3.33
CA ARG A 20 -3.96 -19.52 4.77
C ARG A 20 -5.29 -20.02 5.31
N GLU A 21 -5.26 -20.91 6.30
CA GLU A 21 -6.47 -21.41 6.96
C GLU A 21 -7.34 -20.25 7.50
N PRO A 22 -8.68 -20.35 7.42
CA PRO A 22 -9.49 -21.45 6.87
C PRO A 22 -9.52 -21.56 5.33
N GLY A 23 -8.82 -20.68 4.61
CA GLY A 23 -8.62 -20.73 3.16
C GLY A 23 -9.79 -20.19 2.35
N GLY A 24 -9.67 -20.21 1.02
CA GLY A 24 -10.77 -19.93 0.10
C GLY A 24 -11.37 -18.54 0.28
N MET A 25 -10.52 -17.50 0.35
CA MET A 25 -10.87 -16.10 0.61
C MET A 25 -11.28 -15.77 2.05
N HIS A 26 -11.24 -16.74 2.96
CA HIS A 26 -11.53 -16.57 4.38
C HIS A 26 -10.27 -16.68 5.25
N GLY A 27 -9.08 -16.86 4.65
CA GLY A 27 -7.81 -16.95 5.34
C GLY A 27 -7.46 -15.69 6.11
N HIS A 28 -6.71 -15.86 7.20
CA HIS A 28 -6.25 -14.75 8.01
C HIS A 28 -5.00 -14.09 7.40
N VAL A 29 -4.97 -12.76 7.40
CA VAL A 29 -3.76 -11.97 7.10
C VAL A 29 -2.85 -11.99 8.33
N VAL A 30 -1.55 -12.20 8.13
CA VAL A 30 -0.60 -12.25 9.23
C VAL A 30 0.03 -10.88 9.46
N ASP A 31 -0.22 -10.33 10.64
CA ASP A 31 0.36 -9.09 11.13
C ASP A 31 1.45 -9.40 12.17
N PHE A 32 2.58 -8.69 12.09
CA PHE A 32 3.76 -9.01 12.91
C PHE A 32 4.54 -7.78 13.39
N PHE A 33 4.29 -6.59 12.84
CA PHE A 33 4.83 -5.36 13.38
C PHE A 33 3.89 -4.78 14.43
N SER A 34 4.38 -4.62 15.66
CA SER A 34 3.64 -4.01 16.78
C SER A 34 4.45 -2.85 17.33
N PHE A 35 3.86 -1.66 17.36
CA PHE A 35 4.50 -0.43 17.82
C PHE A 35 3.63 0.29 18.84
N TRP A 36 3.99 0.19 20.13
CA TRP A 36 3.29 0.85 21.24
C TRP A 36 1.75 0.70 21.15
N ASN A 37 1.05 1.80 20.86
CA ASN A 37 -0.41 1.90 20.80
C ASN A 37 -0.93 2.04 19.35
N PHE A 38 -0.10 1.72 18.36
CA PHE A 38 -0.50 1.70 16.96
C PHE A 38 -1.08 0.35 16.56
N ALA A 39 -1.84 0.31 15.46
CA ALA A 39 -2.33 -0.93 14.89
C ALA A 39 -1.18 -1.91 14.60
N ILE A 40 -1.43 -3.20 14.73
CA ILE A 40 -0.48 -4.23 14.27
C ILE A 40 -0.65 -4.33 12.76
N PHE A 41 0.47 -4.39 12.03
CA PHE A 41 0.45 -4.41 10.56
C PHE A 41 1.57 -5.29 9.99
N ASN A 42 1.58 -5.43 8.67
CA ASN A 42 2.59 -6.21 7.95
C ASN A 42 3.27 -5.41 6.82
N VAL A 43 4.17 -6.07 6.07
CA VAL A 43 4.88 -5.44 4.94
C VAL A 43 3.94 -5.05 3.80
N ALA A 44 2.85 -5.80 3.56
CA ALA A 44 1.87 -5.47 2.54
C ALA A 44 1.13 -4.16 2.87
N ASP A 45 0.79 -3.93 4.13
CA ASP A 45 0.18 -2.66 4.57
C ASP A 45 1.14 -1.48 4.40
N ILE A 46 2.43 -1.66 4.74
CA ILE A 46 3.46 -0.64 4.50
C ILE A 46 3.55 -0.30 3.01
N ALA A 47 3.58 -1.32 2.14
CA ALA A 47 3.63 -1.12 0.70
C ALA A 47 2.41 -0.34 0.20
N ILE A 48 1.21 -0.70 0.64
CA ILE A 48 -0.02 0.04 0.29
C ILE A 48 0.07 1.49 0.78
N THR A 49 0.39 1.72 2.06
CA THR A 49 0.46 3.07 2.63
C THR A 49 1.49 3.94 1.92
N VAL A 50 2.72 3.45 1.75
CA VAL A 50 3.78 4.20 1.05
C VAL A 50 3.40 4.44 -0.40
N GLY A 51 2.85 3.44 -1.09
CA GLY A 51 2.42 3.56 -2.47
C GLY A 51 1.33 4.61 -2.65
N VAL A 52 0.34 4.66 -1.75
CA VAL A 52 -0.73 5.67 -1.76
C VAL A 52 -0.16 7.06 -1.46
N VAL A 53 0.68 7.20 -0.44
CA VAL A 53 1.32 8.50 -0.11
C VAL A 53 2.11 9.04 -1.31
N LEU A 54 2.88 8.18 -1.99
CA LEU A 54 3.62 8.55 -3.19
C LEU A 54 2.70 8.92 -4.35
N TYR A 55 1.61 8.18 -4.56
CA TYR A 55 0.63 8.49 -5.60
C TYR A 55 0.01 9.88 -5.36
N LEU A 56 -0.44 10.15 -4.14
CA LEU A 56 -1.01 11.45 -3.77
C LEU A 56 0.03 12.58 -3.92
N ALA A 57 1.28 12.35 -3.53
CA ALA A 57 2.34 13.35 -3.71
C ALA A 57 2.58 13.66 -5.20
N ILE A 58 2.54 12.66 -6.07
CA ILE A 58 2.69 12.87 -7.52
C ILE A 58 1.53 13.74 -8.04
N VAL A 59 0.30 13.32 -7.77
CA VAL A 59 -0.91 13.96 -8.31
C VAL A 59 -1.08 15.39 -7.77
N PHE A 60 -0.87 15.61 -6.47
CA PHE A 60 -1.17 16.90 -5.85
C PHE A 60 0.02 17.85 -5.74
N ILE A 61 1.25 17.36 -5.84
CA ILE A 61 2.45 18.19 -5.65
C ILE A 61 3.29 18.24 -6.93
N VAL A 62 3.58 17.10 -7.55
CA VAL A 62 4.52 17.03 -8.68
C VAL A 62 3.88 17.55 -9.97
N GLU A 63 2.72 17.01 -10.35
CA GLU A 63 2.02 17.39 -11.58
C GLU A 63 1.70 18.91 -11.61
N PRO A 64 1.10 19.52 -10.55
CA PRO A 64 0.81 20.95 -10.58
C PRO A 64 2.07 21.83 -10.61
N ARG A 65 3.19 21.35 -10.05
CA ARG A 65 4.47 22.07 -10.11
C ARG A 65 5.08 21.99 -11.50
N ALA A 66 4.96 20.85 -12.18
CA ALA A 66 5.47 20.69 -13.54
C ALA A 66 4.72 21.59 -14.52
N GLU A 67 3.40 21.70 -14.38
CA GLU A 67 2.57 22.58 -15.21
C GLU A 67 2.95 24.05 -15.05
N ARG A 68 3.12 24.54 -13.82
CA ARG A 68 3.55 25.94 -13.58
C ARG A 68 4.89 26.25 -14.23
N LYS A 69 5.87 25.34 -14.13
CA LYS A 69 7.17 25.51 -14.77
C LYS A 69 7.13 25.47 -16.29
N ALA A 70 6.16 24.78 -16.88
CA ALA A 70 6.00 24.74 -18.34
C ALA A 70 5.33 26.00 -18.90
N GLN A 71 4.71 26.81 -18.05
CA GLN A 71 4.06 28.08 -18.41
C GLN A 71 4.98 29.30 -18.22
N GLU A 72 6.12 29.13 -17.54
CA GLU A 72 7.21 30.11 -17.39
C GLU A 72 8.18 30.04 -18.58
#